data_AF-A0A183NKU1-F1
#
_entry.id   AF-A0A183NKU1-F1
#
_cell.length_a   1.000
_cell.length_b   1.000
_cell.length_c   1.000
_cell.angle_alpha   90.00
_cell.angle_beta   90.00
_cell.angle_gamma   90.00
#
_symmetry.space_group_name_H-M   'P 1'
#
loop_
_entity.id
_entity.type
_entity.pdbx_description
1 polymer ?
#
loop_
_entity_poly.entity_id
_entity_poly.type
_entity_poly.pdbx_seq_one_letter_code
_entity_poly.pdbx_strand_id
1 'polypeptide(L)'
;MLLTVPDWFSYTYYLLTRVFAQLGDLNPELVSDQKRKLVMVPPQMARVGTKKTLFVNFSTICRSLMRDQSHLTTYILTELGTQGSVDANGALLIRGRYTSKHMEPVLRNYCSKCHDL
;
A
#
# COMPACT_ATOMS: atom_id res chain seq x y z
N MET A 1 45.77 -30.49 0.99
CA MET A 1 45.94 -29.08 0.58
C MET A 1 44.61 -28.39 0.85
N LEU A 2 44.40 -27.89 2.07
CA LEU A 2 43.19 -27.17 2.44
C LEU A 2 43.44 -25.69 2.09
N LEU A 3 42.72 -25.17 1.10
CA LEU A 3 42.74 -23.76 0.79
C LEU A 3 42.15 -23.01 1.99
N THR A 4 43.00 -22.41 2.82
CA THR A 4 42.54 -21.49 3.86
C THR A 4 41.99 -20.27 3.16
N VAL A 5 40.68 -20.05 3.30
CA VAL A 5 40.01 -18.88 2.75
C VAL A 5 40.74 -17.60 3.21
N PRO A 6 41.05 -16.66 2.31
CA PRO A 6 41.79 -15.46 2.66
C PRO A 6 41.01 -14.61 3.67
N ASP A 7 41.69 -14.12 4.70
CA ASP A 7 41.10 -13.50 5.91
C ASP A 7 40.14 -12.32 5.62
N TRP A 8 40.36 -11.60 4.51
CA TRP A 8 39.48 -10.53 4.05
C TRP A 8 38.07 -11.00 3.67
N PHE A 9 37.92 -12.24 3.18
CA PHE A 9 36.61 -12.84 2.88
C PHE A 9 35.82 -13.11 4.17
N SER A 10 36.50 -13.36 5.29
CA SER A 10 35.88 -13.54 6.60
C SER A 10 35.37 -12.21 7.16
N TYR A 11 36.14 -11.13 6.96
CA TYR A 11 35.77 -9.80 7.44
C TYR A 11 34.57 -9.20 6.69
N THR A 12 34.51 -9.38 5.37
CA THR A 12 33.36 -8.94 4.57
C THR A 12 32.09 -9.72 4.94
N TYR A 13 32.20 -11.02 5.19
CA TYR A 13 31.07 -11.83 5.65
C TYR A 13 30.59 -11.41 7.05
N TYR A 14 31.52 -11.17 7.98
CA TYR A 14 31.20 -10.72 9.34
C TYR A 14 30.46 -9.37 9.36
N LEU A 15 30.92 -8.40 8.56
CA LEU A 15 30.24 -7.11 8.43
C LEU A 15 28.83 -7.27 7.83
N LEU A 16 28.70 -8.12 6.81
CA LEU A 16 27.40 -8.40 6.19
C LEU A 16 26.43 -9.05 7.18
N THR A 17 26.87 -10.07 7.91
CA THR A 17 26.06 -10.72 8.95
C THR A 17 25.65 -9.73 10.04
N ARG A 18 26.55 -8.83 10.45
CA ARG A 18 26.24 -7.81 11.44
C ARG A 18 25.19 -6.82 10.94
N VAL A 19 25.31 -6.36 9.69
CA VAL A 19 24.32 -5.44 9.08
C VAL A 19 22.96 -6.11 8.95
N PHE A 20 22.89 -7.38 8.51
CA PHE A 20 21.64 -8.12 8.43
C PHE A 20 21.01 -8.38 9.82
N ALA A 21 21.82 -8.66 10.85
CA ALA A 21 21.35 -8.78 12.22
C ALA A 21 20.76 -7.45 12.74
N GLN A 22 21.47 -6.34 12.51
CA GLN A 22 20.98 -5.01 12.88
C GLN A 22 19.71 -4.62 12.10
N LEU A 23 19.59 -5.02 10.83
CA LEU A 23 18.39 -4.78 10.03
C LEU A 23 17.18 -5.55 10.60
N GLY A 24 17.38 -6.78 11.05
CA GLY A 24 16.33 -7.59 11.70
C GLY A 24 15.90 -7.08 13.07
N ASP A 25 16.85 -6.61 13.87
CA ASP A 25 16.56 -6.09 15.20
C ASP A 25 15.87 -4.72 15.17
N LEU A 26 16.27 -3.84 14.24
CA LEU A 26 15.72 -2.48 14.14
C LEU A 26 14.45 -2.41 13.29
N ASN A 27 14.28 -3.34 12.34
CA ASN A 27 13.14 -3.38 11.44
C ASN A 27 12.74 -4.84 11.19
N PRO A 28 12.13 -5.52 12.19
CA PRO A 28 11.67 -6.90 12.04
C PRO A 28 10.66 -7.07 10.89
N GLU A 29 10.05 -5.98 10.44
CA GLU A 29 9.12 -5.92 9.30
C GLU A 29 9.79 -5.97 7.92
N LEU A 30 11.11 -5.71 7.82
CA LEU A 30 11.88 -5.73 6.57
C LEU A 30 12.52 -7.10 6.30
N VAL A 31 12.73 -7.92 7.32
CA VAL A 31 13.39 -9.25 7.19
C VAL A 31 12.41 -10.34 6.77
N SER A 32 11.10 -10.14 6.96
CA SER A 32 10.12 -11.02 6.34
C SER A 32 9.98 -10.64 4.87
N ASP A 33 10.35 -11.54 3.96
CA ASP A 33 9.95 -11.53 2.54
C ASP A 33 8.41 -11.63 2.35
N GLN A 34 7.64 -11.43 3.43
CA GLN A 34 6.21 -11.20 3.32
C GLN A 34 6.01 -9.81 2.73
N LYS A 35 5.95 -9.75 1.39
CA LYS A 35 5.22 -8.72 0.64
C LYS A 35 4.11 -8.21 1.55
N ARG A 36 4.23 -6.97 2.05
CA ARG A 36 3.28 -6.37 2.99
C ARG A 36 1.88 -6.62 2.45
N LYS A 37 1.24 -7.69 2.91
CA LYS A 37 -0.18 -7.92 2.69
C LYS A 37 -0.78 -6.92 3.65
N LEU A 38 -0.88 -5.67 3.19
CA LEU A 38 -1.67 -4.65 3.84
C LEU A 38 -2.99 -5.35 4.13
N VAL A 39 -3.25 -5.62 5.41
CA VAL A 39 -4.52 -6.17 5.88
C VAL A 39 -5.49 -5.02 5.72
N MET A 40 -5.90 -4.83 4.49
CA MET A 40 -6.65 -3.69 4.05
C MET A 40 -8.11 -3.95 4.41
N VAL A 41 -8.69 -3.04 5.18
CA VAL A 41 -10.12 -3.08 5.49
C VAL A 41 -10.90 -3.15 4.17
N PRO A 42 -11.94 -3.98 4.05
CA PRO A 42 -12.69 -4.10 2.79
C PRO A 42 -13.31 -2.76 2.39
N PRO A 43 -13.26 -2.35 1.11
CA PRO A 43 -13.84 -1.09 0.67
C PRO A 43 -15.36 -1.14 0.76
N GLN A 44 -15.96 -0.19 1.49
CA GLN A 44 -17.40 -0.07 1.65
C GLN A 44 -17.98 0.96 0.68
N MET A 45 -18.72 0.46 -0.31
CA MET A 45 -19.33 1.27 -1.36
C MET A 45 -20.84 1.35 -1.13
N ALA A 46 -21.35 2.55 -0.87
CA ALA A 46 -22.77 2.84 -0.75
C ALA A 46 -23.28 3.56 -2.01
N ARG A 47 -24.50 3.25 -2.46
CA ARG A 47 -25.10 3.98 -3.59
C ARG A 47 -25.76 5.25 -3.10
N VAL A 48 -25.47 6.37 -3.77
CA VAL A 48 -26.13 7.65 -3.52
C VAL A 48 -26.92 8.02 -4.77
N GLY A 49 -28.22 7.71 -4.75
CA GLY A 49 -29.10 7.86 -5.91
C GLY A 49 -28.73 6.92 -7.08
N THR A 50 -29.00 7.37 -8.30
CA THR A 50 -28.98 6.51 -9.49
C THR A 50 -27.62 6.47 -10.21
N LYS A 51 -26.79 7.50 -10.05
CA LYS A 51 -25.55 7.72 -10.82
C LYS A 51 -24.32 8.07 -9.95
N LYS A 52 -24.42 8.00 -8.62
CA LYS A 52 -23.30 8.30 -7.74
C LYS A 52 -23.06 7.14 -6.77
N THR A 53 -21.80 6.95 -6.42
CA THR A 53 -21.37 5.97 -5.43
C THR A 53 -20.53 6.69 -4.38
N LEU A 54 -20.79 6.39 -3.11
CA LEU A 54 -20.06 6.90 -1.96
C LEU A 54 -19.15 5.81 -1.42
N PHE A 55 -17.86 6.11 -1.32
CA PHE A 55 -16.88 5.28 -0.66
C PHE A 55 -16.80 5.69 0.80
N VAL A 56 -17.50 4.93 1.66
CA VAL A 56 -17.82 5.32 3.04
C VAL A 56 -16.58 5.33 3.93
N ASN A 57 -15.78 4.27 3.91
CA ASN A 57 -14.60 4.11 4.76
C ASN A 57 -13.31 4.63 4.10
N PHE A 58 -13.41 5.58 3.16
CA PHE A 58 -12.26 6.11 2.43
C PHE A 58 -11.16 6.67 3.34
N SER A 59 -11.54 7.50 4.32
CA SER A 59 -10.59 8.09 5.28
C SER A 59 -9.85 7.03 6.12
N THR A 60 -10.54 5.96 6.53
CA THR A 60 -9.94 4.82 7.25
C THR A 60 -8.93 4.09 6.38
N ILE A 61 -9.26 3.89 5.11
CA ILE A 61 -8.37 3.26 4.13
C ILE A 61 -7.11 4.10 3.92
N CYS A 62 -7.25 5.41 3.72
CA CYS A 62 -6.10 6.31 3.57
C CYS A 62 -5.13 6.21 4.76
N ARG A 63 -5.66 6.17 6.00
CA ARG A 63 -4.86 5.99 7.21
C ARG A 63 -4.17 4.63 7.27
N SER A 64 -4.89 3.56 6.92
CA SER A 64 -4.33 2.20 6.88
C SER A 64 -3.21 2.06 5.84
N LEU A 65 -3.28 2.83 4.76
CA LEU A 65 -2.25 2.88 3.72
C LEU A 65 -1.13 3.88 4.05
N MET A 66 -1.25 4.64 5.15
CA MET A 66 -0.36 5.76 5.51
C MET A 66 -0.15 6.74 4.34
N ARG A 67 -1.24 7.07 3.63
CA ARG A 67 -1.20 7.98 2.47
C ARG A 67 -2.18 9.13 2.63
N ASP A 68 -1.84 10.24 1.99
CA ASP A 68 -2.69 11.42 1.97
C ASP A 68 -3.97 11.19 1.15
N GLN A 69 -5.08 11.74 1.64
CA GLN A 69 -6.39 11.61 0.99
C GLN A 69 -6.42 12.24 -0.40
N SER A 70 -5.74 13.36 -0.62
CA SER A 70 -5.70 14.04 -1.92
C SER A 70 -5.02 13.17 -2.99
N HIS A 71 -3.94 12.50 -2.62
CA HIS A 71 -3.19 11.65 -3.54
C HIS A 71 -4.00 10.41 -3.93
N LEU A 72 -4.57 9.70 -2.96
CA LEU A 72 -5.40 8.52 -3.24
C LEU A 72 -6.66 8.89 -4.02
N THR A 73 -7.27 10.05 -3.72
CA THR A 73 -8.43 10.56 -4.48
C THR A 73 -8.06 10.79 -5.93
N THR A 74 -6.96 11.50 -6.19
CA THR A 74 -6.50 11.80 -7.55
C THR A 74 -6.26 10.50 -8.33
N TYR A 75 -5.55 9.55 -7.72
CA TYR A 75 -5.28 8.25 -8.34
C TYR A 75 -6.57 7.50 -8.73
N ILE A 76 -7.51 7.36 -7.79
CA ILE A 76 -8.77 6.64 -8.05
C ILE A 76 -9.58 7.32 -9.15
N LEU A 77 -9.67 8.65 -9.13
CA LEU A 77 -10.43 9.40 -10.13
C LEU A 77 -9.79 9.29 -11.52
N THR A 78 -8.46 9.32 -11.62
CA THR A 78 -7.72 9.13 -12.86
C THR A 78 -7.89 7.71 -13.41
N GLU A 79 -7.73 6.67 -12.59
CA GLU A 79 -7.88 5.27 -13.02
C GLU A 79 -9.31 4.94 -13.46
N LEU A 80 -10.32 5.52 -12.79
CA LEU A 80 -11.73 5.34 -13.15
C LEU A 80 -12.20 6.26 -14.28
N GLY A 81 -11.37 7.21 -14.72
CA GLY A 81 -11.73 8.21 -15.73
C GLY A 81 -12.95 9.05 -15.33
N THR A 82 -13.09 9.38 -14.04
CA THR A 82 -14.28 10.03 -13.50
C THR A 82 -13.95 11.23 -12.63
N GLN A 83 -14.98 11.97 -12.25
CA GLN A 83 -14.89 13.10 -11.31
C GLN A 83 -15.57 12.75 -10.00
N GLY A 84 -15.05 13.33 -8.92
CA GLY A 84 -15.54 13.12 -7.57
C GLY A 84 -15.05 14.18 -6.61
N SER A 85 -15.51 14.09 -5.38
CA SER A 85 -15.13 15.00 -4.30
C SER A 85 -15.14 14.27 -2.97
N VAL A 86 -14.27 14.68 -2.06
CA VAL A 86 -14.32 14.21 -0.66
C VAL A 86 -15.37 15.03 0.08
N ASP A 87 -16.28 14.35 0.78
CA ASP A 87 -17.31 14.96 1.62
C ASP A 87 -16.74 15.41 2.98
N ALA A 88 -17.48 16.22 3.73
CA ALA A 88 -17.08 16.71 5.06
C ALA A 88 -16.76 15.55 6.05
N ASN A 89 -17.38 14.38 5.86
CA ASN A 89 -17.13 13.19 6.66
C ASN A 89 -15.88 12.39 6.25
N GLY A 90 -15.13 12.86 5.24
CA GLY A 90 -13.96 12.15 4.70
C GLY A 90 -14.31 10.93 3.83
N ALA A 91 -15.56 10.82 3.38
CA ALA A 91 -16.00 9.82 2.41
C ALA A 91 -15.81 10.35 0.99
N LEU A 92 -15.40 9.48 0.05
CA LEU A 92 -15.17 9.89 -1.35
C LEU A 92 -16.44 9.67 -2.18
N LEU A 93 -17.01 10.75 -2.71
CA LEU A 93 -18.14 10.72 -3.63
C LEU A 93 -17.65 10.62 -5.07
N ILE A 94 -18.09 9.60 -5.79
CA ILE A 94 -17.65 9.30 -7.16
C ILE A 94 -18.86 9.30 -8.10
N ARG A 95 -18.73 9.94 -9.27
CA ARG A 95 -19.73 9.84 -10.34
C ARG A 95 -19.60 8.48 -11.02
N GLY A 96 -20.68 7.70 -11.03
CA GLY A 96 -20.74 6.37 -11.59
C GLY A 96 -21.34 5.34 -10.62
N ARG A 97 -21.46 4.10 -11.10
CA ARG A 97 -21.91 2.95 -10.32
C ARG A 97 -20.73 2.01 -10.08
N TYR A 98 -20.21 2.03 -8.88
CA TYR A 98 -19.08 1.19 -8.49
C TYR A 98 -19.49 0.27 -7.35
N THR A 99 -19.00 -0.97 -7.39
CA THR A 99 -19.17 -1.96 -6.32
C THR A 99 -17.84 -2.19 -5.64
N SER A 100 -17.84 -2.76 -4.44
CA SER A 100 -16.60 -3.10 -3.74
C SER A 100 -15.68 -3.98 -4.59
N LYS A 101 -16.24 -4.95 -5.33
CA LYS A 101 -15.51 -5.82 -6.26
C LYS A 101 -14.77 -5.07 -7.36
N HIS A 102 -15.31 -3.94 -7.82
CA HIS A 102 -14.65 -3.11 -8.83
C HIS A 102 -13.54 -2.24 -8.22
N MET A 103 -13.68 -1.85 -6.94
CA MET A 103 -12.74 -0.97 -6.27
C MET A 103 -11.52 -1.73 -5.71
N GLU A 104 -11.69 -2.97 -5.29
CA GLU A 104 -10.60 -3.85 -4.82
C GLU A 104 -9.37 -3.91 -5.77
N PRO A 105 -9.52 -4.19 -7.09
CA PRO A 105 -8.37 -4.23 -7.99
C PRO A 105 -7.70 -2.86 -8.17
N VAL A 106 -8.45 -1.76 -8.14
CA VAL A 106 -7.89 -0.40 -8.22
C VAL A 106 -6.98 -0.11 -7.02
N LEU A 107 -7.46 -0.44 -5.81
CA LEU A 107 -6.69 -0.27 -4.58
C LEU A 107 -5.47 -1.21 -4.52
N ARG A 108 -5.61 -2.44 -5.03
CA ARG A 108 -4.49 -3.39 -5.16
C ARG A 108 -3.41 -2.84 -6.09
N ASN A 109 -3.80 -2.32 -7.25
CA ASN A 109 -2.87 -1.72 -8.22
C ASN A 109 -2.16 -0.50 -7.62
N TYR A 110 -2.89 0.34 -6.87
CA TYR A 110 -2.29 1.45 -6.14
C TYR A 110 -1.17 0.99 -5.19
N CYS A 111 -1.46 -0.01 -4.34
CA CYS A 111 -0.50 -0.53 -3.37
C CYS A 111 0.73 -1.13 -4.04
N SER A 112 0.56 -1.81 -5.18
CA SER A 112 1.68 -2.35 -5.96
C SER A 112 2.53 -1.23 -6.55
N LYS A 113 1.92 -0.22 -7.17
CA LYS A 113 2.64 0.90 -7.81
C LYS A 113 3.37 1.79 -6.79
N CYS A 114 2.86 1.92 -5.57
CA CYS A 114 3.44 2.75 -4.52
C CYS A 114 4.61 2.09 -3.75
N HIS A 115 4.91 0.81 -3.99
CA HIS A 115 6.06 0.14 -3.39
C HIS A 115 7.35 0.35 -4.20
N ASP A 116 7.22 0.72 -5.48
CA ASP A 116 8.34 0.92 -6.42
C ASP A 116 8.75 2.40 -6.61
N LEU A 117 8.14 3.32 -5.84
CA LEU A 117 8.47 4.76 -5.82
C LEU A 117 8.91 5.17 -4.41
#